data_AF-A0A432Q4M5-F1
#
_entry.id   AF-A0A432Q4M5-F1
#
_cell.length_a   1.000
_cell.length_b   1.000
_cell.length_c   1.000
_cell.angle_alpha   90.00
_cell.angle_beta   90.00
_cell.angle_gamma   90.00
#
_symmetry.space_group_name_H-M   'P 1'
#
loop_
_entity.id
_entity.type
_entity.pdbx_description
1 polymer ?
#
loop_
_entity_poly.entity_id
_entity_poly.type
_entity_poly.pdbx_seq_one_letter_code
_entity_poly.pdbx_strand_id
1 'polypeptide(L)'
;MSNKVGVCLRVCSGRREAVMWINPETMDCRVLHCNWFKECIRRGVLMSGHCPGYCDLISGAKHYIRGHRRRNIDAAIMSPKECDLVMYNPEELAEGEFEDFAKLSEFSTKNFKEL
;
A
#
# COMPACT_ATOMS: atom_id res chain seq x y z
N MET A 1 -20.88 7.65 -15.16
CA MET A 1 -19.56 7.03 -14.92
C MET A 1 -19.55 6.60 -13.46
N SER A 2 -19.42 5.29 -13.18
CA SER A 2 -19.38 4.79 -11.81
C SER A 2 -18.10 5.31 -11.15
N ASN A 3 -18.24 6.18 -10.14
CA ASN A 3 -17.16 6.49 -9.21
C ASN A 3 -16.73 5.16 -8.62
N LYS A 4 -15.61 4.59 -9.09
CA LYS A 4 -15.10 3.34 -8.54
C LYS A 4 -14.74 3.61 -7.09
N VAL A 5 -15.65 3.29 -6.17
CA VAL A 5 -15.45 3.38 -4.72
C VAL A 5 -14.44 2.31 -4.37
N GLY A 6 -13.16 2.61 -4.59
CA GLY A 6 -12.06 1.80 -4.10
C GLY A 6 -11.47 2.43 -2.85
N VAL A 7 -10.84 1.60 -2.05
CA VAL A 7 -10.22 1.99 -0.79
C VAL A 7 -8.72 1.89 -0.95
N CYS A 8 -7.99 2.94 -0.58
CA CYS A 8 -6.55 2.83 -0.39
C CYS A 8 -6.25 2.22 0.96
N LEU A 9 -5.44 1.17 0.97
CA LEU A 9 -4.96 0.50 2.14
C LEU A 9 -3.44 0.60 2.21
N ARG A 10 -2.95 0.87 3.41
CA ARG A 10 -1.56 0.59 3.80
C ARG A 10 -1.53 -0.77 4.47
N VAL A 11 -0.67 -1.66 4.00
CA VAL A 11 -0.53 -3.03 4.54
C VAL A 11 0.92 -3.30 4.90
N CYS A 12 1.14 -3.73 6.14
CA CYS A 12 2.46 -3.96 6.72
C CYS A 12 2.62 -5.41 7.19
N SER A 13 3.79 -6.01 6.94
CA SER A 13 4.17 -7.36 7.39
C SER A 13 5.66 -7.37 7.75
N GLY A 14 5.96 -7.14 9.03
CA GLY A 14 7.32 -6.93 9.51
C GLY A 14 7.93 -5.64 8.91
N ARG A 15 9.00 -5.76 8.14
CA ARG A 15 9.66 -4.62 7.45
C ARG A 15 9.04 -4.28 6.08
N ARG A 16 8.08 -5.09 5.63
CA ARG A 16 7.48 -4.98 4.30
C ARG A 16 6.22 -4.15 4.39
N GLU A 17 6.09 -3.21 3.48
CA GLU A 17 4.97 -2.31 3.40
C GLU A 17 4.53 -2.14 1.96
N ALA A 18 3.22 -2.19 1.73
CA ALA A 18 2.61 -1.85 0.46
C ALA A 18 1.44 -0.90 0.65
N VAL A 19 1.32 0.03 -0.30
CA VAL A 19 0.13 0.85 -0.49
C VAL A 19 -0.63 0.32 -1.69
N MET A 20 -1.93 0.10 -1.51
CA MET A 20 -2.73 -0.66 -2.44
C MET A 20 -4.10 -0.03 -2.59
N TRP A 21 -4.60 0.03 -3.81
CA TRP A 21 -5.99 0.32 -4.08
C TRP A 21 -6.77 -0.99 -4.21
N ILE A 22 -7.92 -1.10 -3.55
CA ILE A 22 -8.78 -2.27 -3.64
C ILE A 22 -10.23 -1.88 -3.90
N ASN A 23 -10.86 -2.52 -4.88
CA ASN A 23 -12.30 -2.45 -5.08
C ASN A 23 -12.96 -3.42 -4.08
N PRO A 24 -13.79 -2.94 -3.14
CA PRO A 24 -14.41 -3.78 -2.12
C PRO A 24 -15.48 -4.74 -2.68
N GLU A 25 -16.05 -4.46 -3.85
CA GLU A 25 -17.04 -5.32 -4.49
C GLU A 25 -16.39 -6.46 -5.27
N THR A 26 -15.42 -6.13 -6.14
CA THR A 26 -14.77 -7.12 -7.02
C THR A 26 -13.54 -7.79 -6.42
N MET A 27 -13.01 -7.23 -5.32
CA MET A 27 -11.71 -7.59 -4.74
C MET A 27 -10.55 -7.45 -5.73
N ASP A 28 -10.74 -6.67 -6.79
CA ASP A 28 -9.67 -6.24 -7.69
C ASP A 28 -8.70 -5.36 -6.90
N CYS A 29 -7.42 -5.66 -6.99
CA CYS A 29 -6.41 -5.07 -6.15
C CYS A 29 -5.21 -4.64 -6.99
N ARG A 30 -4.81 -3.38 -6.82
CA ARG A 30 -3.69 -2.76 -7.50
C ARG A 30 -2.68 -2.33 -6.47
N VAL A 31 -1.47 -2.85 -6.57
CA VAL A 31 -0.35 -2.36 -5.76
C VAL A 31 0.09 -1.03 -6.36
N LEU A 32 -0.03 0.04 -5.59
CA LEU A 32 0.41 1.37 -6.00
C LEU A 32 1.88 1.57 -5.63
N HIS A 33 2.28 1.10 -4.45
CA HIS A 33 3.65 1.15 -3.97
C HIS A 33 3.99 -0.08 -3.13
N CYS A 34 5.24 -0.52 -3.17
CA CYS A 34 5.77 -1.58 -2.31
C CYS A 34 7.25 -1.31 -2.02
N ASN A 35 7.60 -1.12 -0.75
CA ASN A 35 8.98 -0.81 -0.35
C ASN A 35 9.94 -1.99 -0.54
N TRP A 36 9.42 -3.18 -0.84
CA TRP A 36 10.16 -4.41 -1.06
C TRP A 36 10.18 -4.86 -2.53
N PHE A 37 9.67 -4.03 -3.45
CA PHE A 37 9.55 -4.38 -4.86
C PHE A 37 10.87 -4.87 -5.48
N LYS A 38 11.97 -4.13 -5.29
CA LYS A 38 13.31 -4.51 -5.81
C LYS A 38 13.80 -5.86 -5.23
N GLU A 39 13.55 -6.12 -3.95
CA GLU A 39 13.87 -7.41 -3.31
C GLU A 39 13.03 -8.55 -3.89
N CYS A 40 11.73 -8.31 -4.10
CA CYS A 40 10.81 -9.28 -4.69
C CYS A 40 11.21 -9.65 -6.13
N ILE A 41 11.71 -8.68 -6.93
CA ILE A 41 12.29 -8.96 -8.25
C ILE A 41 13.53 -9.85 -8.10
N ARG A 42 14.48 -9.46 -7.24
CA ARG A 42 15.75 -10.18 -7.07
C ARG A 42 15.55 -11.63 -6.62
N ARG A 43 14.52 -11.89 -5.82
CA ARG A 43 14.15 -13.23 -5.35
C ARG A 43 13.34 -14.05 -6.36
N GLY A 44 13.02 -13.51 -7.53
CA GLY A 44 12.20 -14.18 -8.54
C GLY A 44 10.73 -14.32 -8.15
N VAL A 45 10.26 -13.59 -7.13
CA VAL A 45 8.85 -13.59 -6.70
C VAL A 45 7.98 -12.80 -7.67
N LEU A 46 8.56 -11.78 -8.33
CA LEU A 46 7.93 -11.00 -9.39
C LEU A 46 8.42 -11.49 -10.75
N MET A 47 7.60 -12.26 -11.46
CA MET A 47 7.97 -12.77 -12.79
C MET A 47 7.66 -11.81 -13.95
N SER A 48 6.81 -10.80 -13.74
CA SER A 48 6.33 -9.88 -14.80
C SER A 48 6.19 -8.42 -14.36
N GLY A 49 6.84 -8.02 -13.25
CA GLY A 49 6.66 -6.69 -12.66
C GLY A 49 5.34 -6.50 -11.91
N HIS A 50 4.46 -7.51 -11.90
CA HIS A 50 3.23 -7.51 -11.11
C HIS A 50 3.37 -8.35 -9.84
N CYS A 51 2.87 -7.82 -8.72
CA CYS A 51 2.78 -8.58 -7.48
C CYS A 51 1.83 -9.78 -7.65
N PRO A 52 2.29 -11.02 -7.36
CA PRO A 52 1.46 -12.19 -7.52
C PRO A 52 0.30 -12.19 -6.53
N GLY A 53 -0.84 -12.76 -6.90
CA GLY A 53 -2.01 -12.86 -6.02
C GLY A 53 -1.77 -13.60 -4.70
N TYR A 54 -0.71 -14.41 -4.61
CA TYR A 54 -0.27 -15.10 -3.39
C TYR A 54 0.63 -14.24 -2.48
N CYS A 55 0.99 -13.01 -2.87
CA CYS A 55 1.70 -12.07 -2.01
C CYS A 55 0.93 -11.89 -0.70
N ASP A 56 1.62 -12.01 0.43
CA ASP A 56 1.00 -11.93 1.74
C ASP A 56 0.41 -10.55 2.04
N LEU A 57 0.99 -9.49 1.47
CA LEU A 57 0.43 -8.13 1.54
C LEU A 57 -0.89 -8.01 0.74
N ILE A 58 -0.96 -8.60 -0.47
CA ILE A 58 -2.21 -8.66 -1.26
C ILE A 58 -3.28 -9.45 -0.51
N SER A 59 -2.91 -10.63 0.00
CA SER A 59 -3.80 -11.46 0.80
C SER A 59 -4.27 -10.69 2.04
N GLY A 60 -3.37 -10.01 2.74
CA GLY A 60 -3.65 -9.15 3.88
C GLY A 60 -4.69 -8.08 3.60
N ALA A 61 -4.50 -7.31 2.52
CA ALA A 61 -5.46 -6.29 2.07
C ALA A 61 -6.86 -6.88 1.87
N LYS A 62 -6.97 -8.00 1.13
CA LYS A 62 -8.24 -8.65 0.84
C LYS A 62 -8.93 -9.17 2.09
N HIS A 63 -8.17 -9.76 3.01
CA HIS A 63 -8.72 -10.22 4.29
C HIS A 63 -9.22 -9.04 5.14
N TYR A 64 -8.48 -7.94 5.18
CA TYR A 64 -8.87 -6.74 5.91
C TYR A 64 -10.20 -6.16 5.41
N ILE A 65 -10.38 -6.00 4.08
CA ILE A 65 -11.65 -5.54 3.50
C ILE A 65 -12.82 -6.47 3.84
N ARG A 66 -12.55 -7.79 3.95
CA ARG A 66 -13.55 -8.78 4.39
C ARG A 66 -13.79 -8.80 5.90
N GLY A 67 -13.15 -7.92 6.68
CA GLY A 67 -13.28 -7.87 8.14
C GLY A 67 -12.50 -8.98 8.86
N HIS A 68 -11.58 -9.67 8.17
CA HIS A 68 -10.74 -10.71 8.76
C HIS A 68 -9.36 -10.17 9.15
N ARG A 69 -8.90 -10.52 10.36
CA ARG A 69 -7.54 -10.24 10.80
C ARG A 69 -6.62 -11.41 10.43
N ARG A 70 -5.41 -11.10 9.94
CA ARG A 70 -4.33 -12.10 9.81
C ARG A 70 -3.27 -11.81 10.86
N ARG A 71 -2.67 -12.87 11.43
CA ARG A 71 -1.54 -12.71 12.33
C ARG A 71 -0.35 -12.16 11.53
N ASN A 72 0.37 -11.21 12.10
CA ASN A 72 1.57 -10.58 11.54
C ASN A 72 1.33 -9.73 10.28
N ILE A 73 0.08 -9.35 10.00
CA ILE A 73 -0.25 -8.41 8.93
C ILE A 73 -1.15 -7.34 9.52
N ASP A 74 -0.66 -6.10 9.51
CA ASP A 74 -1.41 -4.92 9.88
C ASP A 74 -1.90 -4.23 8.62
N ALA A 75 -3.16 -3.79 8.61
CA ALA A 75 -3.74 -3.06 7.50
C ALA A 75 -4.58 -1.90 8.03
N ALA A 76 -4.48 -0.76 7.36
CA ALA A 76 -5.21 0.45 7.71
C ALA A 76 -5.72 1.16 6.46
N ILE A 77 -6.91 1.77 6.57
CA ILE A 77 -7.45 2.65 5.53
C ILE A 77 -6.69 3.96 5.55
N MET A 78 -6.20 4.38 4.39
CA MET A 78 -5.55 5.69 4.22
C MET A 78 -6.59 6.78 4.04
N SER A 79 -6.26 8.00 4.45
CA SER A 79 -7.13 9.15 4.16
C SER A 79 -7.19 9.41 2.65
N PRO A 80 -8.28 10.04 2.14
CA PRO A 80 -8.38 10.37 0.72
C PRO A 80 -7.18 11.18 0.20
N LYS A 81 -6.68 12.14 0.98
CA LYS A 81 -5.52 12.96 0.61
C LYS A 81 -4.25 12.13 0.41
N GLU A 82 -3.97 11.19 1.31
CA GLU A 82 -2.80 10.31 1.19
C GLU A 82 -2.97 9.33 0.02
N CYS A 83 -4.19 8.84 -0.21
CA CYS A 83 -4.52 7.98 -1.35
C CYS A 83 -4.29 8.71 -2.68
N ASP A 84 -4.75 9.95 -2.81
CA ASP A 84 -4.58 10.76 -4.01
C ASP A 84 -3.10 11.00 -4.33
N LEU A 85 -2.29 11.37 -3.32
CA LEU A 85 -0.84 11.58 -3.52
C LEU A 85 -0.15 10.36 -4.13
N VAL A 86 -0.51 9.15 -3.68
CA VAL A 86 0.09 7.91 -4.17
C VAL A 86 -0.47 7.50 -5.54
N MET A 87 -1.74 7.80 -5.83
CA MET A 87 -2.36 7.45 -7.13
C MET A 87 -1.91 8.37 -8.27
N TYR A 88 -1.62 9.65 -8.01
CA TYR A 88 -1.24 10.62 -9.05
C TYR A 88 0.24 10.53 -9.45
N ASN A 89 1.14 10.06 -8.58
CA ASN A 89 2.58 9.99 -8.86
C ASN A 89 3.16 8.55 -8.73
N PRO A 90 2.73 7.59 -9.57
CA PRO A 90 3.22 6.22 -9.49
C PRO A 90 4.70 6.08 -9.91
N GLU A 91 5.20 6.94 -10.81
CA GLU A 91 6.56 6.87 -11.38
C GLU A 91 7.62 7.49 -10.45
N GLU A 92 7.32 8.60 -9.77
CA GLU A 92 8.23 9.22 -8.77
C GLU A 92 8.49 8.30 -7.57
N LEU A 93 7.52 7.44 -7.22
CA LEU A 93 7.65 6.43 -6.16
C LEU A 93 8.40 5.16 -6.59
N ALA A 94 8.55 4.92 -7.90
CA ALA A 94 9.24 3.74 -8.45
C ALA A 94 10.74 3.99 -8.67
N GLU A 95 11.14 5.23 -8.94
CA GLU A 95 12.53 5.59 -9.28
C GLU A 95 13.25 6.50 -8.25
N GLY A 96 12.52 7.14 -7.31
CA GLY A 96 13.12 8.07 -6.35
C GLY A 96 13.77 7.42 -5.13
N GLU A 97 15.07 7.65 -4.95
CA GLU A 97 15.78 7.47 -3.69
C GLU A 97 15.08 8.28 -2.57
N PHE A 98 14.76 7.61 -1.46
CA PHE A 98 14.07 8.20 -0.32
C PHE A 98 15.02 9.14 0.46
N GLU A 99 15.09 10.41 0.08
CA GLU A 99 15.44 11.47 1.05
C GLU A 99 14.19 12.16 1.64
N ASP A 100 13.02 12.06 1.02
CA ASP A 100 11.83 12.83 1.43
C ASP A 100 10.72 12.06 2.16
N PHE A 101 10.82 10.75 2.35
CA PHE A 101 9.83 10.01 3.15
C PHE A 101 9.94 10.27 4.66
N ALA A 102 11.10 10.73 5.13
CA ALA A 102 11.24 11.27 6.47
C ALA A 102 10.38 12.54 6.67
N LYS A 103 10.09 13.30 5.61
CA LYS A 103 9.17 14.45 5.70
C LYS A 103 7.70 14.04 5.78
N LEU A 104 7.32 12.90 5.21
CA LEU A 104 5.98 12.33 5.38
C LEU A 104 5.76 11.80 6.81
N SER A 105 6.79 11.24 7.45
CA SER A 105 6.71 10.85 8.87
C SER A 105 6.77 12.04 9.85
N GLU A 106 7.41 13.16 9.47
CA GLU A 106 7.37 14.41 10.22
C GLU A 106 6.01 15.14 10.13
N PHE A 107 5.26 14.96 9.04
CA PHE A 107 3.88 15.50 8.91
C PHE A 107 2.89 14.78 9.84
N SER A 108 3.17 13.51 10.20
CA SER A 108 2.37 12.73 11.14
C SER A 108 2.67 13.09 12.60
N THR A 109 3.90 13.48 12.95
CA THR A 109 4.29 13.76 14.35
C THR A 109 4.00 15.18 14.79
N LYS A 110 3.88 16.17 13.89
CA LYS A 110 3.50 17.55 14.27
C LYS A 110 2.01 17.70 14.63
N ASN A 111 1.13 16.85 14.11
CA ASN A 111 -0.31 16.90 14.43
C ASN A 111 -0.73 16.02 15.62
N PHE A 112 0.20 15.31 16.26
CA PHE A 112 -0.06 14.50 17.46
C PHE A 112 0.18 15.25 18.78
N LYS A 113 0.59 16.53 18.74
CA LYS A 113 0.82 17.37 19.94
C LYS A 113 -0.28 18.38 20.25
N GLU A 114 -1.38 18.39 19.49
CA GLU A 114 -2.54 19.25 19.76
C GLU A 114 -3.85 18.44 19.88
N LEU A 115 -3.81 17.36 20.66
CA LEU A 115 -5.00 16.72 21.26
C LEU A 115 -4.78 16.55 22.75
#